data_AF-A0A1I0M292-F1
#
_entry.id   AF-A0A1I0M292-F1
#
_cell.length_a   1.000
_cell.length_b   1.000
_cell.length_c   1.000
_cell.angle_alpha   90.00
_cell.angle_beta   90.00
_cell.angle_gamma   90.00
#
_symmetry.space_group_name_H-M   'P 1'
#
loop_
_entity.id
_entity.type
_entity.pdbx_description
1 polymer ?
#
loop_
_entity_poly.entity_id
_entity_poly.type
_entity_poly.pdbx_seq_one_letter_code
_entity_poly.pdbx_strand_id
1 'polypeptide(L)'
;MALHQAARDLMELVGINELKGKFSTSLPSYGGMFINEEKGLIFVYVKDEKDKEELKQALGKYRGKVNVVFLRGKYSFEQLVKWKNLALNLDIEKLGISGIDADEAHNMLTIELTKVTQEKLKTLEHELDRLRIPKTAIRIEEVGRMSLDSSPTEVFDPLIGGIGIRISPGDSSTCTLGFTAKISGEDYFVTAGHCAGFGNTGDSVYQPWGNGSWRKVGIVFKNPPLRYENGNHVRESDSLLVKVSGRGIAPQIYSGWEVEGTTISVVGLYVCKFGIGTRETNCGHVMKTNKVSVLKGNILITDTSEVVGMEHAGGDSGAPVFVKPYYTPSTRIVGIHFGGVEGTTITGFSEIDGIFRELGNMRLHTMGKRSIIAVSILLLLFFGAFVFSRAMKTAEIYVTVYYPGELEADGYYVKDDQITLKFHVLKGSEGLKGHFEKFKIRCFLCNLDLENATVVVDIDGTPLYPTCRDYIMSFDKGGNIKGMHYVVSPYNLTEIAKIRILEGYGFRELKFENNTLIVLLSPGNGEEVEIIRSNIIAEHQKGLERGWIKVVYTDGSKKWEGRVYSMGKGECPVLIEAGDS
;
A
#
# COMPACT_ATOMS: atom_id res chain seq x y z
N MET A 1 -0.89 -21.44 3.89
CA MET A 1 0.04 -22.44 4.46
C MET A 1 1.47 -22.31 3.94
N ALA A 2 1.74 -22.36 2.62
CA ALA A 2 3.12 -22.27 2.10
C ALA A 2 3.82 -20.94 2.45
N LEU A 3 3.09 -19.82 2.42
CA LEU A 3 3.59 -18.48 2.78
C LEU A 3 4.17 -18.43 4.19
N HIS A 4 3.37 -18.80 5.20
CA HIS A 4 3.81 -18.78 6.59
C HIS A 4 4.92 -19.81 6.87
N GLN A 5 4.91 -20.97 6.22
CA GLN A 5 6.03 -21.91 6.35
C GLN A 5 7.33 -21.36 5.76
N ALA A 6 7.26 -20.68 4.61
CA ALA A 6 8.43 -20.02 4.02
C ALA A 6 8.98 -18.91 4.93
N ALA A 7 8.10 -18.12 5.57
CA ALA A 7 8.52 -17.11 6.54
C ALA A 7 9.21 -17.73 7.77
N ARG A 8 8.75 -18.89 8.25
CA ARG A 8 9.39 -19.59 9.39
C ARG A 8 10.77 -20.10 9.08
N ASP A 9 10.90 -20.81 7.97
CA ASP A 9 12.18 -21.34 7.53
C ASP A 9 13.17 -20.19 7.29
N LEU A 10 12.67 -19.04 6.84
CA LEU A 10 13.44 -17.82 6.73
C LEU A 10 13.91 -17.33 8.11
N MET A 11 13.01 -17.19 9.09
CA MET A 11 13.34 -16.80 10.48
C MET A 11 14.38 -17.73 11.12
N GLU A 12 14.23 -19.05 10.91
CA GLU A 12 15.16 -20.06 11.42
C GLU A 12 16.53 -19.93 10.77
N LEU A 13 16.58 -19.72 9.44
CA LEU A 13 17.82 -19.53 8.69
C LEU A 13 18.58 -18.27 9.11
N VAL A 14 17.86 -17.15 9.30
CA VAL A 14 18.46 -15.89 9.76
C VAL A 14 18.76 -15.91 11.26
N GLY A 15 18.41 -17.01 11.95
CA GLY A 15 18.68 -17.27 13.35
C GLY A 15 18.30 -16.10 14.27
N ILE A 16 17.19 -15.43 13.96
CA ILE A 16 16.66 -14.38 14.82
C ILE A 16 16.04 -15.08 16.02
N ASN A 17 16.76 -15.07 17.13
CA ASN A 17 16.24 -15.45 18.43
C ASN A 17 16.36 -14.25 19.37
N GLU A 18 15.37 -13.36 19.27
CA GLU A 18 15.29 -12.13 20.06
C GLU A 18 15.43 -12.41 21.57
N LEU A 19 15.00 -13.59 22.05
CA LEU A 19 15.05 -13.96 23.46
C LEU A 19 16.44 -14.03 24.07
N LYS A 20 17.44 -14.42 23.27
CA LYS A 20 18.79 -14.70 23.78
C LYS A 20 19.78 -13.62 23.37
N GLY A 21 19.32 -12.56 22.68
CA GLY A 21 20.19 -11.61 22.00
C GLY A 21 21.14 -12.30 21.01
N LYS A 22 20.79 -13.51 20.54
CA LYS A 22 21.58 -14.27 19.58
C LYS A 22 21.00 -14.01 18.21
N PHE A 23 21.74 -13.22 17.44
CA PHE A 23 21.57 -13.05 16.02
C PHE A 23 22.42 -14.10 15.30
N SER A 24 21.95 -14.59 14.15
CA SER A 24 22.75 -15.52 13.36
C SER A 24 24.03 -14.84 12.89
N THR A 25 25.13 -15.57 12.99
CA THR A 25 26.42 -15.21 12.38
C THR A 25 26.47 -15.55 10.89
N SER A 26 25.47 -16.24 10.33
CA SER A 26 25.50 -16.69 8.94
C SER A 26 25.08 -15.62 7.92
N LEU A 27 24.19 -14.68 8.29
CA LEU A 27 23.61 -13.69 7.38
C LEU A 27 23.65 -12.25 7.97
N PRO A 28 24.84 -11.68 8.15
CA PRO A 28 25.03 -10.39 8.84
C PRO A 28 24.37 -9.19 8.13
N SER A 29 23.98 -9.33 6.86
CA SER A 29 23.37 -8.26 6.08
C SER A 29 21.83 -8.30 6.05
N TYR A 30 21.20 -9.29 6.69
CA TYR A 30 19.74 -9.36 6.80
C TYR A 30 19.18 -8.13 7.54
N GLY A 31 18.14 -7.50 6.99
CA GLY A 31 17.59 -6.21 7.44
C GLY A 31 16.17 -6.26 8.02
N GLY A 32 15.50 -7.41 8.00
CA GLY A 32 14.10 -7.55 8.40
C GLY A 32 13.25 -8.16 7.29
N MET A 33 12.05 -8.61 7.64
CA MET A 33 11.07 -9.09 6.67
C MET A 33 9.65 -8.75 7.11
N PHE A 34 8.73 -8.72 6.15
CA PHE A 34 7.30 -8.61 6.42
C PHE A 34 6.49 -9.34 5.36
N ILE A 35 5.26 -9.71 5.70
CA ILE A 35 4.37 -10.50 4.85
C ILE A 35 3.23 -9.61 4.36
N ASN A 36 2.97 -9.63 3.05
CA ASN A 36 1.72 -9.15 2.49
C ASN A 36 0.84 -10.36 2.18
N GLU A 37 -0.09 -10.65 3.09
CA GLU A 37 -0.95 -11.84 3.00
C GLU A 37 -1.90 -11.76 1.79
N GLU A 38 -2.47 -10.59 1.51
CA GLU A 38 -3.39 -10.39 0.38
C GLU A 38 -2.76 -10.74 -0.97
N LYS A 39 -1.47 -10.44 -1.13
CA LYS A 39 -0.71 -10.69 -2.36
C LYS A 39 0.11 -11.98 -2.30
N GLY A 40 0.12 -12.67 -1.17
CA GLY A 40 0.96 -13.85 -0.96
C GLY A 40 2.46 -13.57 -1.12
N LEU A 41 2.93 -12.39 -0.69
CA LEU A 41 4.31 -11.95 -0.83
C LEU A 41 5.04 -11.94 0.51
N ILE A 42 6.31 -12.32 0.51
CA ILE A 42 7.26 -12.05 1.59
C ILE A 42 8.25 -11.02 1.08
N PHE A 43 8.37 -9.90 1.78
CA PHE A 43 9.40 -8.91 1.52
C PHE A 43 10.55 -9.13 2.49
N VAL A 44 11.78 -9.13 1.98
CA VAL A 44 12.99 -9.39 2.77
C VAL A 44 14.01 -8.29 2.48
N TYR A 45 14.39 -7.53 3.49
CA TYR A 45 15.48 -6.56 3.38
C TYR A 45 16.82 -7.27 3.52
N VAL A 46 17.72 -7.02 2.58
CA VAL A 46 19.09 -7.52 2.62
C VAL A 46 20.02 -6.42 2.13
N LYS A 47 21.13 -6.21 2.84
CA LYS A 47 22.10 -5.16 2.50
C LYS A 47 23.13 -5.64 1.46
N ASP A 48 23.57 -6.89 1.55
CA ASP A 48 24.64 -7.44 0.71
C ASP A 48 24.10 -8.55 -0.23
N GLU A 49 24.56 -8.54 -1.50
CA GLU A 49 24.09 -9.52 -2.51
C GLU A 49 24.47 -10.97 -2.18
N LYS A 50 25.57 -11.19 -1.44
CA LYS A 50 26.00 -12.53 -1.03
C LYS A 50 24.92 -13.24 -0.20
N ASP A 51 24.46 -12.57 0.86
CA ASP A 51 23.45 -13.12 1.77
C ASP A 51 22.10 -13.26 1.07
N LYS A 52 21.79 -12.38 0.11
CA LYS A 52 20.59 -12.47 -0.72
C LYS A 52 20.60 -13.76 -1.57
N GLU A 53 21.74 -14.14 -2.14
CA GLU A 53 21.84 -15.41 -2.88
C GLU A 53 21.70 -16.63 -1.96
N GLU A 54 22.26 -16.58 -0.76
CA GLU A 54 22.08 -17.63 0.26
C GLU A 54 20.59 -17.76 0.67
N LEU A 55 19.92 -16.63 0.89
CA LEU A 55 18.48 -16.56 1.17
C LEU A 55 17.64 -17.10 -0.01
N LYS A 56 17.98 -16.75 -1.25
CA LYS A 56 17.33 -17.30 -2.45
C LYS A 56 17.48 -18.81 -2.54
N GLN A 57 18.68 -19.33 -2.26
CA GLN A 57 18.95 -20.76 -2.29
C GLN A 57 18.13 -21.50 -1.23
N ALA A 58 18.11 -21.00 0.00
CA ALA A 58 17.34 -21.58 1.10
C ALA A 58 15.82 -21.54 0.84
N LEU A 59 15.34 -20.47 0.22
CA LEU A 59 13.93 -20.31 -0.15
C LEU A 59 13.56 -20.98 -1.48
N GLY A 60 14.53 -21.55 -2.20
CA GLY A 60 14.31 -22.19 -3.51
C GLY A 60 13.26 -23.31 -3.48
N LYS A 61 13.11 -24.01 -2.35
CA LYS A 61 12.07 -25.03 -2.13
C LYS A 61 10.63 -24.50 -2.16
N TYR A 62 10.46 -23.17 -2.06
CA TYR A 62 9.17 -22.46 -2.13
C TYR A 62 8.90 -21.82 -3.48
N ARG A 63 9.80 -21.98 -4.46
CA ARG A 63 9.65 -21.39 -5.80
C ARG A 63 8.32 -21.84 -6.45
N GLY A 64 7.54 -20.87 -6.92
CA GLY A 64 6.21 -21.11 -7.51
C GLY A 64 5.08 -21.33 -6.50
N LYS A 65 5.38 -21.40 -5.19
CA LYS A 65 4.39 -21.50 -4.10
C LYS A 65 4.29 -20.22 -3.28
N VAL A 66 5.39 -19.48 -3.17
CA VAL A 66 5.51 -18.21 -2.44
C VAL A 66 6.35 -17.26 -3.28
N ASN A 67 5.91 -16.01 -3.35
CA ASN A 67 6.65 -14.96 -4.02
C ASN A 67 7.48 -14.19 -2.99
N VAL A 68 8.79 -14.25 -3.13
CA VAL A 68 9.72 -13.56 -2.23
C VAL A 68 10.32 -12.39 -2.98
N VAL A 69 10.19 -11.19 -2.41
CA VAL A 69 10.71 -9.95 -2.97
C VAL A 69 11.85 -9.47 -2.09
N PHE A 70 13.05 -9.45 -2.65
CA PHE A 70 14.23 -8.93 -1.96
C PHE A 70 14.32 -7.42 -2.15
N LEU A 71 14.35 -6.70 -1.05
CA LEU A 71 14.51 -5.26 -0.99
C LEU A 71 15.93 -4.93 -0.51
N ARG A 72 16.48 -3.81 -0.96
CA ARG A 72 17.77 -3.34 -0.48
C ARG A 72 17.62 -2.73 0.91
N GLY A 73 18.17 -3.39 1.93
CA GLY A 73 18.25 -2.87 3.29
C GLY A 73 19.33 -1.80 3.42
N LYS A 74 19.04 -0.73 4.15
CA LYS A 74 20.03 0.27 4.56
C LYS A 74 20.77 -0.17 5.82
N TYR A 75 20.08 -0.88 6.70
CA TYR A 75 20.61 -1.39 7.96
C TYR A 75 20.39 -2.89 8.07
N SER A 76 21.27 -3.57 8.79
CA SER A 76 20.98 -4.93 9.25
C SER A 76 20.00 -4.88 10.41
N PHE A 77 19.23 -5.95 10.60
CA PHE A 77 18.30 -6.09 11.70
C PHE A 77 19.03 -6.09 13.04
N GLU A 78 20.23 -6.69 13.12
CA GLU A 78 21.10 -6.61 14.29
C GLU A 78 21.42 -5.17 14.68
N GLN A 79 21.72 -4.30 13.70
CA GLN A 79 21.93 -2.87 13.97
C GLN A 79 20.67 -2.21 14.53
N LEU A 80 19.50 -2.51 13.97
CA LEU A 80 18.22 -1.96 14.43
C LEU A 80 17.91 -2.38 15.87
N VAL A 81 18.07 -3.66 16.22
CA VAL A 81 17.83 -4.14 17.59
C VAL A 81 18.85 -3.58 18.57
N LYS A 82 20.13 -3.44 18.15
CA LYS A 82 21.14 -2.77 18.98
C LYS A 82 20.72 -1.33 19.30
N TRP A 83 20.19 -0.60 18.32
CA TRP A 83 19.68 0.75 18.54
C TRP A 83 18.40 0.77 19.36
N LYS A 84 17.48 -0.19 19.20
CA LYS A 84 16.30 -0.38 20.07
C LYS A 84 16.73 -0.48 21.53
N ASN A 85 17.66 -1.38 21.83
CA ASN A 85 18.18 -1.58 23.19
C ASN A 85 18.86 -0.33 23.77
N LEU A 86 19.56 0.45 22.94
CA LEU A 86 20.13 1.73 23.38
C LEU A 86 19.04 2.77 23.65
N ALA A 87 18.03 2.85 22.77
CA ALA A 87 16.91 3.79 22.87
C ALA A 87 16.01 3.53 24.08
N LEU A 88 16.03 2.33 24.68
CA LEU A 88 15.38 2.07 25.96
C LEU A 88 15.96 2.92 27.13
N ASN A 89 17.14 3.53 26.97
CA ASN A 89 17.72 4.45 27.95
C ASN A 89 17.27 5.92 27.77
N LEU A 90 16.34 6.19 26.86
CA LEU A 90 15.74 7.51 26.69
C LEU A 90 14.82 7.83 27.88
N ASP A 91 14.63 9.12 28.17
CA ASP A 91 13.64 9.57 29.14
C ASP A 91 12.23 9.47 28.54
N ILE A 92 11.66 8.26 28.63
CA ILE A 92 10.38 7.88 27.99
C ILE A 92 9.26 8.84 28.39
N GLU A 93 9.14 9.17 29.68
CA GLU A 93 8.07 10.01 30.21
C GLU A 93 8.21 11.46 29.74
N LYS A 94 9.42 12.05 29.87
CA LYS A 94 9.67 13.44 29.47
C LYS A 94 9.48 13.65 27.97
N LEU A 95 9.95 12.70 27.15
CA LEU A 95 9.79 12.77 25.70
C LEU A 95 8.36 12.39 25.27
N GLY A 96 7.61 11.71 26.14
CA GLY A 96 6.30 11.16 25.84
C GLY A 96 6.37 10.09 24.76
N ILE A 97 7.38 9.22 24.85
CA ILE A 97 7.53 8.04 23.99
C ILE A 97 6.50 7.00 24.44
N SER A 98 5.74 6.45 23.50
CA SER A 98 4.73 5.41 23.74
C SER A 98 5.18 4.03 23.27
N GLY A 99 6.20 3.96 22.40
CA GLY A 99 6.69 2.71 21.85
C GLY A 99 8.05 2.91 21.17
N ILE A 100 8.90 1.88 21.23
CA ILE A 100 10.18 1.82 20.53
C ILE A 100 10.27 0.44 19.89
N ASP A 101 10.48 0.39 18.57
CA ASP A 101 10.50 -0.88 17.86
C ASP A 101 11.55 -0.94 16.74
N ALA A 102 12.13 -2.13 16.55
CA ALA A 102 13.02 -2.42 15.45
C ALA A 102 12.15 -2.86 14.26
N ASP A 103 11.73 -1.90 13.45
CA ASP A 103 10.71 -2.09 12.44
C ASP A 103 11.25 -2.85 11.22
N GLU A 104 10.96 -4.15 11.18
CA GLU A 104 11.38 -5.06 10.11
C GLU A 104 10.74 -4.70 8.77
N ALA A 105 9.54 -4.11 8.80
CA ALA A 105 8.78 -3.77 7.60
C ALA A 105 9.35 -2.56 6.87
N HIS A 106 9.99 -1.66 7.62
CA HIS A 106 10.55 -0.41 7.09
C HIS A 106 12.07 -0.33 7.14
N ASN A 107 12.72 -1.35 7.71
CA ASN A 107 14.17 -1.39 7.92
C ASN A 107 14.67 -0.14 8.67
N MET A 108 13.96 0.25 9.73
CA MET A 108 14.22 1.43 10.56
C MET A 108 13.93 1.15 12.04
N LEU A 109 14.41 2.01 12.93
CA LEU A 109 13.95 2.05 14.32
C LEU A 109 12.77 3.01 14.41
N THR A 110 11.60 2.53 14.77
CA THR A 110 10.42 3.36 14.96
C THR A 110 10.35 3.81 16.42
N ILE A 111 10.21 5.12 16.63
CA ILE A 111 9.93 5.74 17.93
C ILE A 111 8.56 6.39 17.83
N GLU A 112 7.62 5.84 18.57
CA GLU A 112 6.25 6.31 18.64
C GLU A 112 6.17 7.39 19.73
N LEU A 113 5.69 8.58 19.37
CA LEU A 113 5.50 9.71 20.28
C LEU A 113 4.02 10.02 20.43
N THR A 114 3.59 10.23 21.68
CA THR A 114 2.23 10.62 22.06
C THR A 114 1.75 11.94 21.45
N LYS A 115 2.70 12.83 21.13
CA LYS A 115 2.49 14.12 20.47
C LYS A 115 3.82 14.59 19.90
N VAL A 116 3.85 14.94 18.62
CA VAL A 116 5.07 15.43 17.97
C VAL A 116 5.08 16.97 18.06
N THR A 117 6.04 17.51 18.81
CA THR A 117 6.31 18.95 18.87
C THR A 117 7.76 19.22 18.50
N GLN A 118 8.04 20.41 17.96
CA GLN A 118 9.40 20.79 17.58
C GLN A 118 10.39 20.75 18.75
N GLU A 119 9.94 21.09 19.96
CA GLU A 119 10.75 21.01 21.19
C GLU A 119 11.12 19.56 21.56
N LYS A 120 10.13 18.65 21.48
CA LYS A 120 10.35 17.22 21.73
C LYS A 120 11.26 16.60 20.68
N LEU A 121 11.08 16.95 19.41
CA LEU A 121 11.95 16.49 18.32
C LEU A 121 13.40 16.92 18.57
N LYS A 122 13.64 18.18 18.94
CA LYS A 122 15.00 18.65 19.28
C LYS A 122 15.60 17.91 20.47
N THR A 123 14.81 17.66 21.51
CA THR A 123 15.27 16.94 22.70
C THR A 123 15.56 15.47 22.38
N LEU A 124 14.66 14.82 21.65
CA LEU A 124 14.83 13.45 21.19
C LEU A 124 16.08 13.33 20.29
N GLU A 125 16.24 14.24 19.33
CA GLU A 125 17.43 14.29 18.49
C GLU A 125 18.72 14.41 19.29
N HIS A 126 18.75 15.29 20.31
CA HIS A 126 19.91 15.43 21.19
C HIS A 126 20.23 14.14 21.95
N GLU A 127 19.21 13.46 22.47
CA GLU A 127 19.39 12.19 23.18
C GLU A 127 19.82 11.05 22.24
N LEU A 128 19.27 10.99 21.03
CA LEU A 128 19.67 10.02 20.00
C LEU A 128 21.13 10.24 19.58
N ASP A 129 21.55 11.50 19.42
CA ASP A 129 22.94 11.86 19.14
C ASP A 129 23.85 11.44 20.29
N ARG A 130 23.43 11.63 21.55
CA ARG A 130 24.15 11.16 22.76
C ARG A 130 24.31 9.64 22.78
N LEU A 131 23.28 8.90 22.37
CA LEU A 131 23.29 7.44 22.25
C LEU A 131 23.96 6.93 20.98
N ARG A 132 24.44 7.83 20.10
CA ARG A 132 25.05 7.51 18.79
C ARG A 132 24.13 6.70 17.88
N ILE A 133 22.83 6.97 17.94
CA ILE A 133 21.83 6.38 17.06
C ILE A 133 21.64 7.30 15.85
N PRO A 134 21.90 6.84 14.61
CA PRO A 134 21.79 7.71 13.44
C PRO A 134 20.36 8.20 13.23
N LYS A 135 20.14 9.51 13.10
CA LYS A 135 18.81 10.07 12.79
C LYS A 135 18.18 9.46 11.54
N THR A 136 19.00 9.14 10.54
CA THR A 136 18.54 8.52 9.29
C THR A 136 18.15 7.03 9.44
N ALA A 137 18.27 6.47 10.63
CA ALA A 137 17.75 5.15 11.01
C ALA A 137 16.45 5.26 11.82
N ILE A 138 16.02 6.46 12.18
CA ILE A 138 14.84 6.68 13.02
C ILE A 138 13.66 7.08 12.16
N ARG A 139 12.54 6.42 12.40
CA ARG A 139 11.22 6.87 11.99
C ARG A 139 10.46 7.33 13.23
N ILE A 140 9.92 8.54 13.18
CA ILE A 140 9.10 9.08 14.25
C ILE A 140 7.66 9.00 13.80
N GLU A 141 6.82 8.38 14.63
CA GLU A 141 5.39 8.33 14.40
C GLU A 141 4.67 9.06 15.51
N GLU A 142 3.79 9.99 15.14
CA GLU A 142 2.82 10.51 16.09
C GLU A 142 1.72 9.47 16.24
N VAL A 143 1.74 8.76 17.34
CA VAL A 143 0.58 7.98 17.76
C VAL A 143 -0.14 8.84 18.78
N GLY A 144 -1.44 9.06 18.56
CA GLY A 144 -2.23 9.83 19.51
C GLY A 144 -2.01 9.25 20.90
N ARG A 145 -1.74 10.12 21.89
CA ARG A 145 -1.74 9.71 23.29
C ARG A 145 -3.05 8.96 23.53
N MET A 146 -3.00 7.64 23.66
CA MET A 146 -4.05 6.96 24.41
C MET A 146 -3.81 7.35 25.86
N SER A 147 -4.32 8.52 26.21
CA SER A 147 -4.81 8.70 27.55
C SER A 147 -6.04 7.80 27.62
N LEU A 148 -5.80 6.56 28.03
CA LEU A 148 -6.60 6.12 29.15
C LEU A 148 -5.87 6.71 30.34
N ASP A 149 -6.27 7.93 30.75
CA ASP A 149 -5.81 8.57 32.00
C ASP A 149 -6.10 7.70 33.25
N SER A 150 -6.77 6.57 33.04
CA SER A 150 -7.16 5.58 34.03
C SER A 150 -6.27 4.36 33.92
N SER A 151 -5.60 3.97 35.01
CA SER A 151 -4.85 2.69 35.10
C SER A 151 -5.71 1.52 34.60
N PRO A 152 -5.16 0.44 34.00
CA PRO A 152 -5.95 -0.71 33.55
C PRO A 152 -6.69 -1.43 34.69
N THR A 153 -6.42 -1.05 35.94
CA THR A 153 -7.06 -1.53 37.16
C THR A 153 -8.09 -0.56 37.74
N GLU A 154 -8.41 0.54 37.05
CA GLU A 154 -9.45 1.52 37.44
C GLU A 154 -10.82 1.16 36.84
N VAL A 155 -11.84 1.99 37.08
CA VAL A 155 -13.20 1.75 36.59
C VAL A 155 -13.27 1.99 35.08
N PHE A 156 -13.81 1.03 34.33
CA PHE A 156 -14.07 1.17 32.90
C PHE A 156 -15.55 0.94 32.57
N ASP A 157 -16.11 1.88 31.82
CA ASP A 157 -17.39 1.75 31.13
C ASP A 157 -17.32 2.59 29.83
N PRO A 158 -17.34 1.97 28.64
CA PRO A 158 -17.56 0.54 28.39
C PRO A 158 -16.38 -0.36 28.80
N LEU A 159 -16.68 -1.64 29.00
CA LEU A 159 -15.66 -2.68 29.21
C LEU A 159 -14.88 -2.94 27.92
N ILE A 160 -13.56 -3.09 28.03
CA ILE A 160 -12.62 -3.31 26.92
C ILE A 160 -11.60 -4.40 27.28
N GLY A 161 -10.93 -4.99 26.29
CA GLY A 161 -9.83 -5.94 26.50
C GLY A 161 -8.64 -5.31 27.22
N GLY A 162 -7.88 -6.09 27.99
CA GLY A 162 -6.66 -5.65 28.67
C GLY A 162 -6.87 -5.01 30.05
N ILE A 163 -8.11 -4.80 30.49
CA ILE A 163 -8.41 -4.26 31.84
C ILE A 163 -8.52 -5.34 32.90
N GLY A 164 -8.33 -4.96 34.15
CA GLY A 164 -8.34 -5.87 35.29
C GLY A 164 -9.72 -6.21 35.79
N ILE A 165 -9.94 -7.50 36.02
CA ILE A 165 -11.17 -8.07 36.56
C ILE A 165 -10.86 -8.94 37.78
N ARG A 166 -11.90 -9.21 38.57
CA ARG A 166 -11.87 -10.17 39.67
C ARG A 166 -13.09 -11.08 39.60
N ILE A 167 -12.90 -12.37 39.84
CA ILE A 167 -13.98 -13.34 39.94
C ILE A 167 -14.11 -13.78 41.41
N SER A 168 -15.32 -14.08 41.86
CA SER A 168 -15.61 -14.49 43.24
C SER A 168 -16.82 -15.45 43.26
N PRO A 169 -16.82 -16.50 44.12
CA PRO A 169 -15.84 -16.81 45.16
C PRO A 169 -14.59 -17.56 44.66
N GLY A 170 -14.59 -18.09 43.44
CA GLY A 170 -13.47 -18.83 42.86
C GLY A 170 -12.23 -17.94 42.72
N ASP A 171 -11.13 -18.39 43.34
CA ASP A 171 -9.80 -17.77 43.50
C ASP A 171 -9.73 -16.23 43.53
N SER A 172 -9.12 -15.69 44.59
CA SER A 172 -8.79 -14.26 44.72
C SER A 172 -7.82 -13.73 43.64
N SER A 173 -7.56 -14.49 42.57
CA SER A 173 -6.68 -14.14 41.47
C SER A 173 -7.29 -13.04 40.62
N THR A 174 -6.62 -11.90 40.68
CA THR A 174 -6.71 -10.83 39.69
C THR A 174 -6.43 -11.40 38.30
N CYS A 175 -7.32 -11.17 37.34
CA CYS A 175 -7.17 -11.59 35.94
C CYS A 175 -7.44 -10.42 34.99
N THR A 176 -7.17 -10.60 33.71
CA THR A 176 -7.38 -9.61 32.65
C THR A 176 -8.59 -9.98 31.78
N LEU A 177 -9.39 -9.00 31.40
CA LEU A 177 -10.45 -9.16 30.39
C LEU A 177 -9.81 -9.37 29.02
N GLY A 178 -10.14 -10.46 28.32
CA GLY A 178 -9.61 -10.76 26.99
C GLY A 178 -10.22 -9.88 25.92
N PHE A 179 -11.39 -10.26 25.44
CA PHE A 179 -12.10 -9.50 24.42
C PHE A 179 -13.60 -9.52 24.66
N THR A 180 -14.28 -8.52 24.13
CA THR A 180 -15.73 -8.35 24.24
C THR A 180 -16.44 -9.00 23.05
N ALA A 181 -17.63 -9.54 23.30
CA ALA A 181 -18.40 -10.28 22.30
C ALA A 181 -19.90 -10.10 22.51
N LYS A 182 -20.67 -10.40 21.46
CA LYS A 182 -22.13 -10.47 21.51
C LYS A 182 -22.61 -11.86 21.11
N ILE A 183 -23.58 -12.38 21.85
CA ILE A 183 -24.31 -13.61 21.53
C ILE A 183 -25.79 -13.28 21.55
N SER A 184 -26.46 -13.44 20.41
CA SER A 184 -27.89 -13.09 20.27
C SER A 184 -28.24 -11.67 20.73
N GLY A 185 -27.32 -10.72 20.55
CA GLY A 185 -27.50 -9.30 20.90
C GLY A 185 -27.07 -8.93 22.32
N GLU A 186 -26.96 -9.90 23.23
CA GLU A 186 -26.53 -9.74 24.61
C GLU A 186 -25.01 -9.58 24.72
N ASP A 187 -24.55 -8.83 25.73
CA ASP A 187 -23.15 -8.50 25.93
C ASP A 187 -22.42 -9.55 26.77
N TYR A 188 -21.24 -9.94 26.27
CA TYR A 188 -20.34 -10.87 26.93
C TYR A 188 -18.90 -10.38 26.83
N PHE A 189 -18.04 -10.96 27.65
CA PHE A 189 -16.60 -10.97 27.38
C PHE A 189 -15.99 -12.32 27.71
N VAL A 190 -14.83 -12.56 27.12
CA VAL A 190 -14.04 -13.78 27.32
C VAL A 190 -12.80 -13.45 28.17
N THR A 191 -12.46 -14.35 29.08
CA THR A 191 -11.21 -14.33 29.88
C THR A 191 -10.75 -15.77 30.12
N ALA A 192 -9.65 -15.99 30.87
CA ALA A 192 -9.12 -17.33 31.12
C ALA A 192 -10.03 -18.15 32.05
N GLY A 193 -10.16 -19.44 31.75
CA GLY A 193 -11.03 -20.38 32.46
C GLY A 193 -10.58 -20.66 33.89
N HIS A 194 -9.27 -20.74 34.10
CA HIS A 194 -8.70 -20.96 35.42
C HIS A 194 -8.97 -19.80 36.40
N CYS A 195 -9.39 -18.62 35.93
CA CYS A 195 -9.69 -17.47 36.80
C CYS A 195 -10.92 -17.67 37.71
N ALA A 196 -11.80 -18.63 37.41
CA ALA A 196 -12.98 -18.93 38.23
C ALA A 196 -12.97 -20.36 38.81
N GLY A 197 -11.92 -21.15 38.54
CA GLY A 197 -11.94 -22.60 38.69
C GLY A 197 -12.73 -23.29 37.56
N PHE A 198 -12.11 -24.27 36.90
CA PHE A 198 -12.72 -24.98 35.77
C PHE A 198 -14.06 -25.61 36.13
N GLY A 199 -15.07 -25.45 35.27
CA GLY A 199 -16.43 -25.95 35.52
C GLY A 199 -17.35 -25.01 36.30
N ASN A 200 -16.82 -23.99 36.97
CA ASN A 200 -17.64 -23.10 37.80
C ASN A 200 -18.44 -22.09 36.98
N THR A 201 -19.72 -21.97 37.29
CA THR A 201 -20.66 -21.01 36.68
C THR A 201 -21.47 -20.30 37.76
N GLY A 202 -21.89 -19.07 37.49
CA GLY A 202 -22.66 -18.24 38.43
C GLY A 202 -21.81 -17.31 39.30
N ASP A 203 -20.49 -17.51 39.33
CA ASP A 203 -19.54 -16.65 40.02
C ASP A 203 -19.67 -15.20 39.56
N SER A 204 -19.62 -14.27 40.51
CA SER A 204 -19.73 -12.85 40.22
C SER A 204 -18.40 -12.29 39.72
N VAL A 205 -18.48 -11.46 38.69
CA VAL A 205 -17.30 -10.82 38.09
C VAL A 205 -17.35 -9.32 38.35
N TYR A 206 -16.23 -8.75 38.78
CA TYR A 206 -16.10 -7.38 39.24
C TYR A 206 -15.03 -6.62 38.45
N GLN A 207 -15.28 -5.34 38.22
CA GLN A 207 -14.38 -4.37 37.60
C GLN A 207 -14.60 -3.00 38.28
N PRO A 208 -13.56 -2.33 38.81
CA PRO A 208 -12.18 -2.78 38.96
C PRO A 208 -12.04 -3.79 40.11
N TRP A 209 -10.82 -4.03 40.60
CA TRP A 209 -10.53 -4.92 41.73
C TRP A 209 -11.45 -4.71 42.93
N GLY A 210 -11.97 -5.80 43.53
CA GLY A 210 -12.72 -5.81 44.80
C GLY A 210 -14.22 -6.16 44.65
N ASN A 211 -14.88 -6.49 45.77
CA ASN A 211 -16.18 -7.18 45.76
C ASN A 211 -17.39 -6.27 46.03
N GLY A 212 -17.27 -4.96 45.80
CA GLY A 212 -18.38 -4.00 45.99
C GLY A 212 -19.48 -4.22 44.96
N SER A 213 -20.75 -4.11 45.35
CA SER A 213 -21.90 -4.32 44.46
C SER A 213 -21.86 -3.45 43.20
N TRP A 214 -21.42 -2.18 43.32
CA TRP A 214 -21.24 -1.25 42.21
C TRP A 214 -20.11 -1.66 41.23
N ARG A 215 -19.19 -2.51 41.66
CA ARG A 215 -18.10 -3.06 40.83
C ARG A 215 -18.55 -4.28 40.05
N LYS A 216 -19.70 -4.89 40.38
CA LYS A 216 -20.16 -6.09 39.68
C LYS A 216 -20.51 -5.72 38.23
N VAL A 217 -19.88 -6.42 37.30
CA VAL A 217 -20.06 -6.21 35.85
C VAL A 217 -20.65 -7.41 35.15
N GLY A 218 -20.82 -8.54 35.83
CA GLY A 218 -21.38 -9.72 35.22
C GLY A 218 -21.34 -10.96 36.11
N ILE A 219 -21.63 -12.09 35.47
CA ILE A 219 -21.51 -13.43 36.05
C ILE A 219 -20.81 -14.36 35.07
N VAL A 220 -20.07 -15.34 35.59
CA VAL A 220 -19.53 -16.44 34.79
C VAL A 220 -20.70 -17.24 34.22
N PHE A 221 -20.97 -17.05 32.94
CA PHE A 221 -22.09 -17.66 32.25
C PHE A 221 -21.76 -19.10 31.82
N LYS A 222 -20.52 -19.31 31.35
CA LYS A 222 -20.05 -20.62 30.90
C LYS A 222 -18.56 -20.76 31.19
N ASN A 223 -18.20 -21.77 31.98
CA ASN A 223 -16.83 -22.23 32.15
C ASN A 223 -16.82 -23.75 32.00
N PRO A 224 -16.42 -24.28 30.84
CA PRO A 224 -16.36 -25.71 30.59
C PRO A 224 -15.57 -26.48 31.68
N PRO A 225 -16.07 -27.65 32.14
CA PRO A 225 -15.36 -28.47 33.11
C PRO A 225 -14.18 -29.19 32.46
N LEU A 226 -13.23 -29.64 33.28
CA LEU A 226 -12.16 -30.54 32.84
C LEU A 226 -12.76 -31.89 32.47
N ARG A 227 -12.33 -32.44 31.33
CA ARG A 227 -12.55 -33.85 30.98
C ARG A 227 -11.43 -34.69 31.57
N TYR A 228 -11.67 -35.98 31.81
CA TYR A 228 -10.63 -36.91 32.23
C TYR A 228 -10.37 -37.93 31.12
N GLU A 229 -9.20 -37.87 30.51
CA GLU A 229 -8.84 -38.67 29.33
C GLU A 229 -7.41 -39.19 29.48
N ASN A 230 -7.21 -40.50 29.29
CA ASN A 230 -5.90 -41.15 29.34
C ASN A 230 -5.07 -40.78 30.58
N GLY A 231 -5.71 -40.71 31.75
CA GLY A 231 -5.05 -40.39 33.02
C GLY A 231 -4.82 -38.90 33.28
N ASN A 232 -5.21 -38.01 32.37
CA ASN A 232 -4.99 -36.58 32.47
C ASN A 232 -6.30 -35.79 32.49
N HIS A 233 -6.28 -34.62 33.13
CA HIS A 233 -7.35 -33.64 32.97
C HIS A 233 -7.14 -32.88 31.67
N VAL A 234 -8.14 -32.84 30.80
CA VAL A 234 -8.02 -32.30 29.44
C VAL A 234 -9.11 -31.26 29.18
N ARG A 235 -8.73 -30.21 28.45
CA ARG A 235 -9.61 -29.12 28.04
C ARG A 235 -9.22 -28.62 26.66
N GLU A 236 -10.18 -28.10 25.89
CA GLU A 236 -9.86 -27.58 24.55
C GLU A 236 -9.12 -26.24 24.63
N SER A 237 -9.66 -25.31 25.41
CA SER A 237 -9.08 -23.99 25.63
C SER A 237 -9.12 -23.64 27.12
N ASP A 238 -8.21 -22.79 27.58
CA ASP A 238 -8.33 -22.19 28.89
C ASP A 238 -9.11 -20.87 28.79
N SER A 239 -10.44 -20.98 28.70
CA SER A 239 -11.32 -19.83 28.51
C SER A 239 -12.60 -19.91 29.34
N LEU A 240 -13.23 -18.78 29.65
CA LEU A 240 -14.58 -18.74 30.16
C LEU A 240 -15.32 -17.55 29.56
N LEU A 241 -16.65 -17.64 29.60
CA LEU A 241 -17.54 -16.63 29.10
C LEU A 241 -18.25 -15.94 30.27
N VAL A 242 -18.16 -14.61 30.33
CA VAL A 242 -18.87 -13.79 31.30
C VAL A 242 -20.03 -13.09 30.61
N LYS A 243 -21.25 -13.25 31.15
CA LYS A 243 -22.40 -12.45 30.74
C LYS A 243 -22.33 -11.09 31.44
N VAL A 244 -22.28 -10.03 30.66
CA VAL A 244 -22.16 -8.66 31.16
C VAL A 244 -23.52 -8.16 31.65
N SER A 245 -23.50 -7.41 32.73
CA SER A 245 -24.68 -6.77 33.31
C SER A 245 -24.31 -5.42 33.89
N GLY A 246 -25.12 -4.38 33.61
CA GLY A 246 -24.98 -3.07 34.23
C GLY A 246 -23.87 -2.18 33.67
N ARG A 247 -23.18 -2.58 32.59
CA ARG A 247 -22.20 -1.78 31.84
C ARG A 247 -22.25 -2.08 30.36
N GLY A 248 -21.72 -1.17 29.54
CA GLY A 248 -21.51 -1.41 28.12
C GLY A 248 -20.25 -2.23 27.83
N ILE A 249 -20.11 -2.67 26.58
CA ILE A 249 -18.87 -3.26 26.04
C ILE A 249 -18.41 -2.45 24.82
N ALA A 250 -17.10 -2.40 24.60
CA ALA A 250 -16.50 -1.77 23.43
C ALA A 250 -15.47 -2.70 22.76
N PRO A 251 -15.29 -2.57 21.43
CA PRO A 251 -14.45 -3.46 20.64
C PRO A 251 -13.02 -2.95 20.64
N GLN A 252 -12.41 -2.84 21.81
CA GLN A 252 -11.12 -2.18 22.00
C GLN A 252 -10.25 -2.98 22.96
N ILE A 253 -8.95 -2.75 22.87
CA ILE A 253 -7.95 -3.19 23.84
C ILE A 253 -7.42 -1.95 24.56
N TYR A 254 -7.05 -2.08 25.82
CA TYR A 254 -6.57 -0.97 26.67
C TYR A 254 -5.40 -0.19 26.03
N SER A 255 -4.54 -0.84 25.27
CA SER A 255 -3.52 -0.16 24.44
C SER A 255 -4.10 0.45 23.16
N GLY A 256 -5.37 0.88 23.20
CA GLY A 256 -6.22 1.54 22.20
C GLY A 256 -6.23 0.96 20.80
N TRP A 257 -5.98 -0.34 20.66
CA TRP A 257 -6.25 -1.05 19.41
C TRP A 257 -7.76 -1.28 19.26
N GLU A 258 -8.30 -0.93 18.10
CA GLU A 258 -9.68 -1.24 17.73
C GLU A 258 -9.77 -2.67 17.22
N VAL A 259 -10.60 -3.49 17.86
CA VAL A 259 -10.82 -4.88 17.46
C VAL A 259 -11.83 -4.93 16.32
N GLU A 260 -11.36 -5.27 15.12
CA GLU A 260 -12.22 -5.41 13.93
C GLU A 260 -12.67 -6.84 13.66
N GLY A 261 -12.02 -7.83 14.27
CA GLY A 261 -12.29 -9.23 13.99
C GLY A 261 -11.39 -10.20 14.74
N THR A 262 -11.55 -11.47 14.42
CA THR A 262 -10.66 -12.54 14.84
C THR A 262 -9.80 -13.00 13.66
N THR A 263 -8.66 -13.62 13.95
CA THR A 263 -7.89 -14.36 12.97
C THR A 263 -7.26 -15.57 13.61
N ILE A 264 -6.99 -16.61 12.82
CA ILE A 264 -6.30 -17.79 13.30
C ILE A 264 -4.83 -17.49 13.56
N SER A 265 -4.24 -18.19 14.52
CA SER A 265 -2.82 -18.14 14.76
C SER A 265 -2.07 -18.99 13.73
N VAL A 266 -0.89 -18.55 13.33
CA VAL A 266 0.02 -19.31 12.46
C VAL A 266 1.43 -19.11 12.95
N VAL A 267 2.24 -20.16 12.96
CA VAL A 267 3.63 -20.04 13.40
C VAL A 267 4.36 -18.98 12.53
N GLY A 268 5.11 -18.08 13.16
CA GLY A 268 5.74 -16.89 12.59
C GLY A 268 4.92 -15.61 12.73
N LEU A 269 3.62 -15.70 13.02
CA LEU A 269 2.76 -14.52 13.19
C LEU A 269 3.26 -13.64 14.33
N TYR A 270 3.43 -12.35 14.06
CA TYR A 270 3.76 -11.35 15.08
C TYR A 270 2.49 -10.95 15.83
N VAL A 271 2.49 -11.18 17.14
CA VAL A 271 1.34 -10.97 18.00
C VAL A 271 1.76 -10.20 19.24
N CYS A 272 0.85 -9.40 19.77
CA CYS A 272 1.02 -8.67 21.01
C CYS A 272 -0.05 -9.07 22.02
N LYS A 273 0.23 -8.79 23.30
CA LYS A 273 -0.77 -8.80 24.36
C LYS A 273 -0.69 -7.52 25.19
N PHE A 274 -1.79 -7.23 25.87
CA PHE A 274 -1.80 -6.28 26.97
C PHE A 274 -2.48 -6.90 28.18
N GLY A 275 -1.75 -7.06 29.29
CA GLY A 275 -2.25 -7.63 30.53
C GLY A 275 -1.94 -6.77 31.74
N ILE A 276 -2.72 -6.88 32.82
CA ILE A 276 -2.57 -6.02 34.01
C ILE A 276 -1.38 -6.38 34.90
N GLY A 277 -0.79 -7.56 34.72
CA GLY A 277 0.41 -7.99 35.42
C GLY A 277 1.63 -7.27 34.85
N THR A 278 1.76 -7.27 33.52
CA THR A 278 2.86 -6.59 32.79
C THR A 278 2.61 -5.10 32.59
N ARG A 279 1.36 -4.68 32.40
CA ARG A 279 0.91 -3.27 32.22
C ARG A 279 1.49 -2.56 30.99
N GLU A 280 1.97 -3.31 30.03
CA GLU A 280 2.50 -2.80 28.78
C GLU A 280 2.10 -3.71 27.62
N THR A 281 2.21 -3.17 26.41
CA THR A 281 2.01 -3.95 25.19
C THR A 281 3.27 -4.76 24.92
N ASN A 282 3.20 -6.07 25.16
CA ASN A 282 4.30 -7.00 24.96
C ASN A 282 4.06 -7.82 23.70
N CYS A 283 5.07 -7.94 22.84
CA CYS A 283 4.93 -8.56 21.52
C CYS A 283 5.95 -9.68 21.30
N GLY A 284 5.66 -10.57 20.35
CA GLY A 284 6.51 -11.69 20.02
C GLY A 284 6.00 -12.49 18.84
N HIS A 285 6.70 -13.55 18.49
CA HIS A 285 6.34 -14.41 17.37
C HIS A 285 5.74 -15.73 17.84
N VAL A 286 4.67 -16.18 17.19
CA VAL A 286 4.11 -17.51 17.41
C VAL A 286 5.13 -18.57 16.97
N MET A 287 5.58 -19.44 17.87
CA MET A 287 6.54 -20.52 17.62
C MET A 287 5.88 -21.87 17.36
N LYS A 288 4.71 -22.11 17.95
CA LYS A 288 3.93 -23.34 17.78
C LYS A 288 2.45 -22.98 17.81
N THR A 289 1.64 -23.69 17.02
CA THR A 289 0.17 -23.62 17.04
C THR A 289 -0.38 -25.02 17.21
N ASN A 290 -1.66 -25.14 17.58
CA ASN A 290 -2.36 -26.42 17.82
C ASN A 290 -1.58 -27.37 18.74
N LYS A 291 -0.92 -26.80 19.76
CA LYS A 291 -0.09 -27.54 20.71
C LYS A 291 -0.95 -27.93 21.92
N VAL A 292 -0.65 -29.10 22.49
CA VAL A 292 -1.06 -29.43 23.86
C VAL A 292 -0.12 -28.74 24.86
N SER A 293 -0.66 -27.82 25.66
CA SER A 293 0.07 -27.16 26.74
C SER A 293 -0.33 -27.70 28.10
N VAL A 294 0.63 -27.79 29.00
CA VAL A 294 0.39 -28.25 30.38
C VAL A 294 0.25 -27.03 31.27
N LEU A 295 -0.96 -26.81 31.79
CA LEU A 295 -1.23 -25.87 32.86
C LEU A 295 -0.92 -26.54 34.21
N LYS A 296 -0.66 -25.74 35.25
CA LYS A 296 -0.34 -26.20 36.61
C LYS A 296 -1.29 -27.32 37.06
N GLY A 297 -0.73 -28.41 37.59
CA GLY A 297 -1.51 -29.56 38.09
C GLY A 297 -1.87 -30.62 37.02
N ASN A 298 -1.07 -30.77 35.96
CA ASN A 298 -1.26 -31.75 34.88
C ASN A 298 -2.56 -31.57 34.08
N ILE A 299 -3.00 -30.32 33.92
CA ILE A 299 -4.14 -29.98 33.07
C ILE A 299 -3.62 -29.76 31.65
N LEU A 300 -4.10 -30.54 30.70
CA LEU A 300 -3.74 -30.45 29.29
C LEU A 300 -4.74 -29.55 28.55
N ILE A 301 -4.26 -28.47 27.95
CA ILE A 301 -5.04 -27.60 27.07
C ILE A 301 -4.64 -27.90 25.63
N THR A 302 -5.56 -28.37 24.80
CA THR A 302 -5.21 -28.99 23.50
C THR A 302 -5.13 -28.02 22.32
N ASP A 303 -5.78 -26.85 22.39
CA ASP A 303 -5.74 -25.85 21.33
C ASP A 303 -5.05 -24.57 21.80
N THR A 304 -3.71 -24.67 21.87
CA THR A 304 -2.86 -23.58 22.33
C THR A 304 -1.76 -23.25 21.36
N SER A 305 -1.36 -21.99 21.42
CA SER A 305 -0.19 -21.47 20.75
C SER A 305 0.89 -21.08 21.75
N GLU A 306 2.14 -21.20 21.33
CA GLU A 306 3.32 -20.77 22.08
C GLU A 306 3.93 -19.55 21.38
N VAL A 307 4.18 -18.48 22.12
CA VAL A 307 4.78 -17.24 21.63
C VAL A 307 6.12 -17.03 22.31
N VAL A 308 7.05 -16.51 21.54
CA VAL A 308 8.39 -16.18 21.96
C VAL A 308 8.60 -14.67 21.95
N GLY A 309 9.15 -14.10 23.03
CA GLY A 309 9.46 -12.67 23.13
C GLY A 309 8.39 -11.86 23.86
N MET A 310 7.25 -12.47 24.13
CA MET A 310 6.13 -11.83 24.82
C MET A 310 6.26 -12.05 26.33
N GLU A 311 6.62 -11.01 27.09
CA GLU A 311 6.75 -11.09 28.56
C GLU A 311 5.44 -11.44 29.25
N HIS A 312 5.47 -12.03 30.44
CA HIS A 312 4.28 -12.37 31.22
C HIS A 312 4.50 -12.20 32.71
N ALA A 313 3.40 -11.88 33.41
CA ALA A 313 3.37 -11.83 34.86
C ALA A 313 2.04 -12.37 35.40
N GLY A 314 2.00 -12.70 36.69
CA GLY A 314 0.76 -13.01 37.38
C GLY A 314 -0.26 -11.87 37.20
N GLY A 315 -1.49 -12.22 36.84
CA GLY A 315 -2.54 -11.26 36.51
C GLY A 315 -2.81 -11.08 35.02
N ASP A 316 -1.86 -11.44 34.15
CA ASP A 316 -2.04 -11.40 32.70
C ASP A 316 -3.01 -12.48 32.19
N SER A 317 -3.38 -13.46 33.02
CA SER A 317 -4.34 -14.50 32.68
C SER A 317 -5.62 -13.90 32.10
N GLY A 318 -5.96 -14.32 30.89
CA GLY A 318 -7.09 -13.84 30.12
C GLY A 318 -6.79 -12.63 29.22
N ALA A 319 -5.59 -12.05 29.26
CA ALA A 319 -5.23 -10.89 28.42
C ALA A 319 -5.45 -11.18 26.92
N PRO A 320 -5.96 -10.20 26.14
CA PRO A 320 -6.11 -10.37 24.70
C PRO A 320 -4.75 -10.60 24.05
N VAL A 321 -4.69 -11.56 23.15
CA VAL A 321 -3.56 -11.72 22.22
C VAL A 321 -4.06 -11.35 20.82
N PHE A 322 -3.35 -10.45 20.14
CA PHE A 322 -3.81 -9.79 18.94
C PHE A 322 -2.69 -9.51 17.93
N VAL A 323 -3.01 -9.40 16.65
CA VAL A 323 -2.03 -9.05 15.60
C VAL A 323 -1.75 -7.56 15.64
N LYS A 324 -0.50 -7.11 15.77
CA LYS A 324 -0.17 -5.68 15.62
C LYS A 324 -0.17 -5.32 14.13
N PRO A 325 -1.16 -4.56 13.61
CA PRO A 325 -1.09 -4.02 12.26
C PRO A 325 0.05 -2.98 12.16
N TYR A 326 0.73 -2.92 11.02
CA TYR A 326 1.81 -1.95 10.80
C TYR A 326 1.32 -0.55 10.38
N TYR A 327 0.06 -0.41 9.95
CA TYR A 327 -0.41 0.80 9.27
C TYR A 327 -1.76 1.35 9.75
N THR A 328 -2.43 0.70 10.69
CA THR A 328 -3.77 1.09 11.15
C THR A 328 -3.89 0.86 12.65
N PRO A 329 -4.80 1.54 13.38
CA PRO A 329 -5.11 1.21 14.77
C PRO A 329 -6.01 -0.03 14.91
N SER A 330 -6.35 -0.71 13.80
CA SER A 330 -7.32 -1.81 13.77
C SER A 330 -6.64 -3.17 13.84
N THR A 331 -6.94 -3.96 14.87
CA THR A 331 -6.35 -5.27 15.15
C THR A 331 -7.36 -6.42 15.05
N ARG A 332 -6.82 -7.65 15.00
CA ARG A 332 -7.58 -8.89 15.10
C ARG A 332 -7.11 -9.72 16.29
N ILE A 333 -8.07 -10.24 17.05
CA ILE A 333 -7.79 -11.15 18.17
C ILE A 333 -7.41 -12.53 17.62
N VAL A 334 -6.31 -13.08 18.14
CA VAL A 334 -5.88 -14.46 17.86
C VAL A 334 -6.15 -15.42 19.02
N GLY A 335 -6.41 -14.89 20.22
CA GLY A 335 -6.69 -15.70 21.40
C GLY A 335 -6.62 -14.91 22.71
N ILE A 336 -6.49 -15.63 23.82
CA ILE A 336 -6.28 -15.07 25.16
C ILE A 336 -5.11 -15.76 25.88
N HIS A 337 -4.28 -14.98 26.55
CA HIS A 337 -3.14 -15.47 27.30
C HIS A 337 -3.60 -16.34 28.48
N PHE A 338 -2.93 -17.48 28.72
CA PHE A 338 -3.22 -18.33 29.89
C PHE A 338 -2.03 -18.58 30.81
N GLY A 339 -0.80 -18.28 30.38
CA GLY A 339 0.39 -18.46 31.21
C GLY A 339 1.68 -18.46 30.42
N GLY A 340 2.79 -18.77 31.09
CA GLY A 340 4.10 -18.87 30.47
C GLY A 340 5.08 -19.68 31.31
N VAL A 341 6.31 -19.82 30.81
CA VAL A 341 7.38 -20.52 31.51
C VAL A 341 8.14 -19.51 32.37
N GLU A 342 8.09 -19.71 33.69
CA GLU A 342 8.73 -18.84 34.68
C GLU A 342 10.21 -18.60 34.35
N GLY A 343 10.65 -17.34 34.47
CA GLY A 343 12.02 -16.93 34.14
C GLY A 343 12.32 -16.86 32.64
N THR A 344 11.31 -16.96 31.78
CA THR A 344 11.45 -16.82 30.32
C THR A 344 10.39 -15.89 29.74
N THR A 345 10.51 -15.55 28.45
CA THR A 345 9.46 -14.84 27.69
C THR A 345 8.68 -15.80 26.77
N ILE A 346 8.72 -17.10 27.08
CA ILE A 346 7.89 -18.10 26.40
C ILE A 346 6.53 -18.10 27.07
N THR A 347 5.50 -17.78 26.30
CA THR A 347 4.11 -17.70 26.78
C THR A 347 3.17 -18.55 25.96
N GLY A 348 2.10 -18.99 26.59
CA GLY A 348 1.00 -19.72 25.97
C GLY A 348 -0.25 -18.87 25.90
N PHE A 349 -1.02 -19.05 24.82
CA PHE A 349 -2.37 -18.51 24.71
C PHE A 349 -3.34 -19.54 24.11
N SER A 350 -4.60 -19.46 24.54
CA SER A 350 -5.69 -20.27 24.02
C SER A 350 -6.10 -19.70 22.68
N GLU A 351 -6.06 -20.51 21.63
CA GLU A 351 -6.37 -20.05 20.28
C GLU A 351 -7.85 -19.73 20.10
N ILE A 352 -8.15 -18.77 19.23
CA ILE A 352 -9.52 -18.30 19.03
C ILE A 352 -10.49 -19.40 18.57
N ASP A 353 -10.00 -20.36 17.78
CA ASP A 353 -10.79 -21.49 17.30
C ASP A 353 -11.19 -22.42 18.44
N GLY A 354 -10.24 -22.72 19.34
CA GLY A 354 -10.49 -23.50 20.56
C GLY A 354 -11.48 -22.82 21.49
N ILE A 355 -11.34 -21.50 21.67
CA ILE A 355 -12.29 -20.68 22.44
C ILE A 355 -13.70 -20.79 21.84
N PHE A 356 -13.84 -20.67 20.51
CA PHE A 356 -15.14 -20.74 19.85
C PHE A 356 -15.75 -22.15 19.85
N ARG A 357 -14.94 -23.20 19.69
CA ARG A 357 -15.44 -24.58 19.83
C ARG A 357 -15.97 -24.84 21.24
N GLU A 358 -15.27 -24.34 22.25
CA GLU A 358 -15.61 -24.63 23.63
C GLU A 358 -16.75 -23.76 24.19
N LEU A 359 -16.70 -22.46 23.93
CA LEU A 359 -17.69 -21.50 24.43
C LEU A 359 -18.90 -21.37 23.50
N GLY A 360 -18.74 -21.70 22.22
CA GLY A 360 -19.72 -21.53 21.15
C GLY A 360 -19.37 -20.35 20.24
N ASN A 361 -19.99 -20.30 19.06
CA ASN A 361 -19.78 -19.20 18.11
C ASN A 361 -20.25 -17.88 18.70
N MET A 362 -19.37 -16.88 18.67
CA MET A 362 -19.61 -15.54 19.18
C MET A 362 -19.34 -14.53 18.07
N ARG A 363 -20.12 -13.46 18.01
CA ARG A 363 -19.77 -12.32 17.16
C ARG A 363 -18.95 -11.36 18.01
N LEU A 364 -17.72 -11.07 17.61
CA LEU A 364 -17.00 -9.95 18.23
C LEU A 364 -17.89 -8.71 18.15
N HIS A 365 -17.93 -7.95 19.24
CA HIS A 365 -18.41 -6.60 19.10
C HIS A 365 -17.43 -5.95 18.12
N THR A 366 -17.93 -5.57 16.95
CA THR A 366 -17.22 -4.72 16.00
C THR A 366 -17.98 -3.41 16.06
N MET A 367 -17.29 -2.26 15.99
CA MET A 367 -18.00 -1.00 15.87
C MET A 367 -19.01 -1.15 14.73
N GLY A 368 -20.30 -1.18 15.09
CA GLY A 368 -21.35 -1.16 14.10
C GLY A 368 -21.10 0.11 13.33
N LYS A 369 -20.76 0.02 12.04
CA LYS A 369 -20.72 1.14 11.10
C LYS A 369 -22.15 1.68 10.91
N ARG A 370 -22.83 2.07 12.00
CA ARG A 370 -24.12 2.72 12.02
C ARG A 370 -23.87 4.20 12.31
N SER A 371 -24.12 5.00 11.27
CA SER A 371 -24.36 6.45 11.34
C SER A 371 -23.17 7.41 11.44
N ILE A 372 -22.02 7.07 10.85
CA ILE A 372 -21.08 8.07 10.30
C ILE A 372 -21.01 7.98 8.76
N ILE A 373 -21.65 6.97 8.16
CA ILE A 373 -21.63 6.75 6.71
C ILE A 373 -22.36 7.87 5.94
N ALA A 374 -23.43 8.49 6.46
CA ALA A 374 -24.13 9.54 5.70
C ALA A 374 -23.34 10.86 5.63
N VAL A 375 -22.65 11.25 6.71
CA VAL A 375 -21.86 12.50 6.76
C VAL A 375 -20.47 12.27 6.18
N SER A 376 -19.84 11.11 6.43
CA SER A 376 -18.56 10.76 5.82
C SER A 376 -18.67 10.33 4.37
N ILE A 377 -19.80 9.81 3.86
CA ILE A 377 -19.98 9.68 2.40
C ILE A 377 -20.09 11.06 1.77
N LEU A 378 -20.77 12.03 2.39
CA LEU A 378 -20.81 13.39 1.84
C LEU A 378 -19.40 14.03 1.88
N LEU A 379 -18.68 13.90 3.00
CA LEU A 379 -17.30 14.40 3.13
C LEU A 379 -16.27 13.61 2.32
N LEU A 380 -16.42 12.30 2.10
CA LEU A 380 -15.59 11.46 1.22
C LEU A 380 -15.98 11.62 -0.25
N LEU A 381 -17.21 12.05 -0.58
CA LEU A 381 -17.54 12.50 -1.92
C LEU A 381 -16.90 13.85 -2.19
N PHE A 382 -16.85 14.76 -1.20
CA PHE A 382 -16.16 16.05 -1.34
C PHE A 382 -14.62 15.91 -1.32
N PHE A 383 -14.02 15.16 -0.38
CA PHE A 383 -12.59 14.88 -0.35
C PHE A 383 -12.16 13.89 -1.43
N GLY A 384 -12.98 12.88 -1.72
CA GLY A 384 -12.76 11.96 -2.83
C GLY A 384 -12.81 12.70 -4.16
N ALA A 385 -13.76 13.60 -4.40
CA ALA A 385 -13.76 14.46 -5.58
C ALA A 385 -12.60 15.45 -5.60
N PHE A 386 -12.17 15.97 -4.45
CA PHE A 386 -11.03 16.90 -4.35
C PHE A 386 -9.68 16.20 -4.59
N VAL A 387 -9.49 15.00 -4.03
CA VAL A 387 -8.30 14.15 -4.26
C VAL A 387 -8.34 13.55 -5.66
N PHE A 388 -9.50 13.13 -6.19
CA PHE A 388 -9.65 12.74 -7.60
C PHE A 388 -9.32 13.89 -8.55
N SER A 389 -9.78 15.10 -8.23
CA SER A 389 -9.51 16.31 -9.04
C SER A 389 -8.03 16.68 -9.05
N ARG A 390 -7.31 16.47 -7.94
CA ARG A 390 -5.85 16.72 -7.87
C ARG A 390 -4.99 15.55 -8.37
N ALA A 391 -5.48 14.32 -8.35
CA ALA A 391 -4.76 13.14 -8.82
C ALA A 391 -4.95 12.85 -10.32
N MET A 392 -6.00 13.39 -10.95
CA MET A 392 -6.18 13.33 -12.40
C MET A 392 -5.44 14.47 -13.09
N LYS A 393 -4.30 14.14 -13.71
CA LYS A 393 -3.68 15.04 -14.69
C LYS A 393 -4.44 14.87 -16.02
N THR A 394 -4.71 16.00 -16.67
CA THR A 394 -5.27 16.03 -18.02
C THR A 394 -4.25 16.66 -18.95
N ALA A 395 -3.97 15.99 -20.06
CA ALA A 395 -3.13 16.49 -21.15
C ALA A 395 -3.94 16.55 -22.44
N GLU A 396 -3.70 17.57 -23.26
CA GLU A 396 -4.25 17.61 -24.62
C GLU A 396 -3.15 17.22 -25.61
N ILE A 397 -3.40 16.19 -26.41
CA ILE A 397 -2.50 15.79 -27.48
C ILE A 397 -3.21 16.03 -28.80
N TYR A 398 -2.57 16.81 -29.65
CA TYR A 398 -3.00 17.05 -31.02
C TYR A 398 -2.18 16.12 -31.91
N VAL A 399 -2.81 15.50 -32.90
CA VAL A 399 -2.11 14.65 -33.85
C VAL A 399 -2.60 14.91 -35.26
N THR A 400 -1.65 15.08 -36.19
CA THR A 400 -1.92 15.04 -37.62
C THR A 400 -1.34 13.76 -38.20
N VAL A 401 -2.20 12.95 -38.81
CA VAL A 401 -1.83 11.70 -39.47
C VAL A 401 -1.94 11.89 -40.97
N TYR A 402 -0.83 11.77 -41.69
CA TYR A 402 -0.82 11.75 -43.15
C TYR A 402 -0.87 10.30 -43.63
N TYR A 403 -2.01 9.86 -44.18
CA TYR A 403 -2.27 8.44 -44.51
C TYR A 403 -2.94 8.26 -45.88
N PRO A 404 -2.67 7.17 -46.63
CA PRO A 404 -3.32 6.86 -47.90
C PRO A 404 -4.76 6.35 -47.69
N GLY A 405 -5.63 7.19 -47.12
CA GLY A 405 -7.01 6.84 -46.83
C GLY A 405 -7.67 7.77 -45.80
N GLU A 406 -8.95 7.54 -45.58
CA GLU A 406 -9.73 8.15 -44.51
C GLU A 406 -9.54 7.35 -43.22
N LEU A 407 -9.25 8.06 -42.14
CA LEU A 407 -9.07 7.51 -40.81
C LEU A 407 -10.19 7.99 -39.88
N GLU A 408 -10.49 7.16 -38.89
CA GLU A 408 -11.31 7.51 -37.74
C GLU A 408 -10.53 7.22 -36.45
N ALA A 409 -10.63 8.11 -35.47
CA ALA A 409 -10.00 7.93 -34.17
C ALA A 409 -10.81 6.96 -33.29
N ASP A 410 -10.15 5.94 -32.77
CA ASP A 410 -10.75 4.89 -31.93
C ASP A 410 -10.51 5.10 -30.43
N GLY A 411 -9.62 6.02 -30.07
CA GLY A 411 -9.34 6.40 -28.68
C GLY A 411 -7.86 6.28 -28.33
N TYR A 412 -7.57 6.02 -27.06
CA TYR A 412 -6.19 5.93 -26.58
C TYR A 412 -6.07 5.00 -25.38
N TYR A 413 -4.83 4.58 -25.08
CA TYR A 413 -4.48 3.98 -23.79
C TYR A 413 -3.09 4.41 -23.34
N VAL A 414 -2.85 4.34 -22.03
CA VAL A 414 -1.58 4.73 -21.40
C VAL A 414 -1.02 3.53 -20.64
N LYS A 415 0.24 3.18 -20.90
CA LYS A 415 0.94 2.08 -20.22
C LYS A 415 2.43 2.40 -20.13
N ASP A 416 3.04 2.26 -18.95
CA ASP A 416 4.49 2.39 -18.74
C ASP A 416 5.12 3.63 -19.43
N ASP A 417 4.53 4.82 -19.21
CA ASP A 417 4.93 6.11 -19.80
C ASP A 417 4.79 6.25 -21.34
N GLN A 418 4.15 5.28 -21.98
CA GLN A 418 3.77 5.31 -23.38
C GLN A 418 2.28 5.67 -23.54
N ILE A 419 1.99 6.59 -24.46
CA ILE A 419 0.64 6.98 -24.86
C ILE A 419 0.41 6.45 -26.27
N THR A 420 -0.55 5.54 -26.43
CA THR A 420 -0.92 5.02 -27.75
C THR A 420 -2.25 5.61 -28.19
N LEU A 421 -2.25 6.33 -29.30
CA LEU A 421 -3.43 6.91 -29.95
C LEU A 421 -3.87 5.96 -31.06
N LYS A 422 -5.13 5.51 -31.03
CA LYS A 422 -5.64 4.50 -31.95
C LYS A 422 -6.47 5.10 -33.07
N PHE A 423 -6.29 4.57 -34.26
CA PHE A 423 -7.05 4.90 -35.45
C PHE A 423 -7.45 3.63 -36.21
N HIS A 424 -8.57 3.71 -36.92
CA HIS A 424 -9.05 2.71 -37.86
C HIS A 424 -9.15 3.28 -39.27
N VAL A 425 -8.81 2.47 -40.27
CA VAL A 425 -8.96 2.86 -41.68
C VAL A 425 -10.41 2.67 -42.11
N LEU A 426 -11.09 3.76 -42.45
CA LEU A 426 -12.46 3.71 -42.99
C LEU A 426 -12.46 3.34 -44.47
N LYS A 427 -11.56 3.96 -45.23
CA LYS A 427 -11.48 3.81 -46.69
C LYS A 427 -10.08 4.11 -47.18
N GLY A 428 -9.43 3.14 -47.83
CA GLY A 428 -8.14 3.38 -48.49
C GLY A 428 -8.26 4.30 -49.70
N SER A 429 -7.19 5.05 -49.99
CA SER A 429 -7.04 5.84 -51.23
C SER A 429 -5.59 5.81 -51.72
N GLU A 430 -5.38 6.00 -53.01
CA GLU A 430 -4.01 6.15 -53.55
C GLU A 430 -3.37 7.48 -53.12
N GLY A 431 -4.17 8.53 -52.97
CA GLY A 431 -3.74 9.83 -52.48
C GLY A 431 -3.58 9.88 -50.97
N LEU A 432 -2.64 10.71 -50.50
CA LEU A 432 -2.46 11.03 -49.10
C LEU A 432 -3.54 12.01 -48.62
N LYS A 433 -4.16 11.69 -47.48
CA LYS A 433 -5.05 12.61 -46.76
C LYS A 433 -4.45 12.97 -45.42
N GLY A 434 -4.70 14.19 -44.97
CA GLY A 434 -4.33 14.66 -43.64
C GLY A 434 -5.54 14.53 -42.71
N HIS A 435 -5.40 13.73 -41.67
CA HIS A 435 -6.41 13.60 -40.62
C HIS A 435 -5.90 14.28 -39.35
N PHE A 436 -6.68 15.21 -38.79
CA PHE A 436 -6.33 15.93 -37.57
C PHE A 436 -7.26 15.51 -36.44
N GLU A 437 -6.70 15.12 -35.31
CA GLU A 437 -7.47 14.68 -34.15
C GLU A 437 -6.94 15.29 -32.85
N LYS A 438 -7.86 15.52 -31.90
CA LYS A 438 -7.52 16.02 -30.57
C LYS A 438 -7.88 14.99 -29.50
N PHE A 439 -6.87 14.46 -28.83
CA PHE A 439 -7.04 13.56 -27.69
C PHE A 439 -6.93 14.30 -26.36
N LYS A 440 -7.93 14.09 -25.49
CA LYS A 440 -7.89 14.54 -24.10
C LYS A 440 -7.50 13.38 -23.20
N ILE A 441 -6.19 13.24 -22.95
CA ILE A 441 -5.61 12.17 -22.16
C ILE A 441 -5.85 12.47 -20.68
N ARG A 442 -6.58 11.57 -20.00
CA ARG A 442 -6.79 11.62 -18.56
C ARG A 442 -6.02 10.48 -17.93
N CYS A 443 -5.17 10.78 -16.98
CA CYS A 443 -4.40 9.78 -16.30
C CYS A 443 -4.54 9.89 -14.78
N PHE A 444 -4.84 8.76 -14.14
CA PHE A 444 -5.00 8.64 -12.71
C PHE A 444 -3.69 8.12 -12.09
N LEU A 445 -3.06 8.91 -11.22
CA LEU A 445 -1.82 8.55 -10.52
C LEU A 445 -0.58 8.29 -11.38
N CYS A 446 -0.59 8.57 -12.69
CA CYS A 446 0.64 8.50 -13.47
C CYS A 446 1.39 9.84 -13.49
N ASN A 447 2.72 9.75 -13.52
CA ASN A 447 3.58 10.91 -13.66
C ASN A 447 3.73 11.24 -15.15
N LEU A 448 2.62 11.62 -15.81
CA LEU A 448 2.61 11.92 -17.25
C LEU A 448 3.45 13.17 -17.53
N ASP A 449 4.71 12.96 -17.84
CA ASP A 449 5.62 13.98 -18.33
C ASP A 449 5.55 13.98 -19.87
N LEU A 450 4.73 14.86 -20.45
CA LEU A 450 4.49 14.88 -21.90
C LEU A 450 5.78 15.12 -22.70
N GLU A 451 6.77 15.80 -22.14
CA GLU A 451 8.04 16.05 -22.84
C GLU A 451 8.82 14.75 -23.06
N ASN A 452 8.72 13.84 -22.09
CA ASN A 452 9.44 12.57 -22.06
C ASN A 452 8.56 11.36 -22.43
N ALA A 453 7.24 11.53 -22.49
CA ALA A 453 6.31 10.48 -22.84
C ALA A 453 6.53 10.00 -24.29
N THR A 454 6.48 8.69 -24.48
CA THR A 454 6.54 8.11 -25.82
C THR A 454 5.14 8.09 -26.41
N VAL A 455 4.88 8.91 -27.43
CA VAL A 455 3.62 8.90 -28.17
C VAL A 455 3.73 7.96 -29.36
N VAL A 456 2.78 7.04 -29.49
CA VAL A 456 2.64 6.11 -30.62
C VAL A 456 1.26 6.27 -31.24
N VAL A 457 1.20 6.26 -32.56
CA VAL A 457 -0.05 6.25 -33.31
C VAL A 457 -0.24 4.85 -33.89
N ASP A 458 -1.23 4.13 -33.41
CA ASP A 458 -1.54 2.77 -33.85
C ASP A 458 -2.69 2.81 -34.87
N ILE A 459 -2.42 2.41 -36.11
CA ILE A 459 -3.42 2.31 -37.18
C ILE A 459 -3.63 0.84 -37.49
N ASP A 460 -4.77 0.29 -37.07
CA ASP A 460 -5.13 -1.12 -37.26
C ASP A 460 -4.03 -2.13 -36.84
N GLY A 461 -3.33 -1.86 -35.74
CA GLY A 461 -2.26 -2.70 -35.21
C GLY A 461 -0.86 -2.37 -35.75
N THR A 462 -0.74 -1.37 -36.64
CA THR A 462 0.54 -0.90 -37.18
C THR A 462 1.00 0.36 -36.42
N PRO A 463 2.04 0.27 -35.58
CA PRO A 463 2.52 1.41 -34.83
C PRO A 463 3.33 2.37 -35.70
N LEU A 464 3.00 3.65 -35.63
CA LEU A 464 3.73 4.76 -36.23
C LEU A 464 4.29 5.66 -35.12
N TYR A 465 5.53 6.10 -35.32
CA TYR A 465 6.25 6.94 -34.36
C TYR A 465 6.43 8.35 -34.92
N PRO A 466 6.10 9.41 -34.16
CA PRO A 466 6.26 10.79 -34.62
C PRO A 466 7.73 11.17 -34.72
N THR A 467 8.15 11.60 -35.90
CA THR A 467 9.49 12.15 -36.18
C THR A 467 9.50 13.67 -36.21
N CYS A 468 8.34 14.29 -36.41
CA CYS A 468 8.11 15.72 -36.31
C CYS A 468 7.40 16.06 -35.00
N ARG A 469 7.98 16.98 -34.24
CA ARG A 469 7.36 17.54 -33.03
C ARG A 469 7.26 19.04 -33.20
N ASP A 470 6.04 19.55 -33.11
CA ASP A 470 5.81 20.98 -33.03
C ASP A 470 5.23 21.36 -31.66
N TYR A 471 5.79 22.43 -31.10
CA TYR A 471 5.34 22.97 -29.83
C TYR A 471 4.20 23.93 -30.13
N ILE A 472 2.98 23.40 -30.33
CA ILE A 472 1.79 24.26 -30.20
C ILE A 472 1.65 24.59 -28.72
N MET A 473 2.37 25.63 -28.29
CA MET A 473 2.46 26.10 -26.93
C MET A 473 1.14 26.76 -26.53
N SER A 474 0.17 25.96 -26.11
CA SER A 474 -0.81 26.45 -25.15
C SER A 474 -0.20 26.29 -23.77
N PHE A 475 -0.12 27.38 -22.99
CA PHE A 475 0.31 27.34 -21.61
C PHE A 475 -0.89 27.52 -20.69
N ASP A 476 -0.89 26.86 -19.53
CA ASP A 476 -1.79 27.26 -18.45
C ASP A 476 -1.33 28.58 -17.82
N LYS A 477 -2.11 29.12 -16.87
CA LYS A 477 -1.77 30.37 -16.18
C LYS A 477 -0.48 30.26 -15.34
N GLY A 478 0.04 29.06 -15.12
CA GLY A 478 1.28 28.77 -14.40
C GLY A 478 2.49 28.49 -15.30
N GLY A 479 2.35 28.61 -16.63
CA GLY A 479 3.43 28.37 -17.57
C GLY A 479 3.69 26.90 -17.91
N ASN A 480 2.79 25.98 -17.55
CA ASN A 480 2.92 24.56 -17.92
C ASN A 480 2.36 24.30 -19.32
N ILE A 481 3.01 23.43 -20.08
CA ILE A 481 2.56 22.98 -21.41
C ILE A 481 1.19 22.30 -21.27
N LYS A 482 0.15 22.85 -21.91
CA LYS A 482 -1.19 22.28 -21.94
C LYS A 482 -1.40 21.25 -23.06
N GLY A 483 -0.57 21.29 -24.10
CA GLY A 483 -0.62 20.27 -25.13
C GLY A 483 0.57 20.26 -26.08
N MET A 484 0.70 19.15 -26.80
CA MET A 484 1.75 18.91 -27.80
C MET A 484 1.10 18.46 -29.11
N HIS A 485 1.69 18.88 -30.24
CA HIS A 485 1.25 18.45 -31.56
C HIS A 485 2.27 17.50 -32.17
N TYR A 486 1.80 16.31 -32.51
CA TYR A 486 2.58 15.27 -33.19
C TYR A 486 2.13 15.14 -34.64
N VAL A 487 3.09 14.93 -35.52
CA VAL A 487 2.81 14.61 -36.92
C VAL A 487 3.39 13.24 -37.22
N VAL A 488 2.59 12.37 -37.83
CA VAL A 488 2.96 10.99 -38.16
C VAL A 488 2.54 10.64 -39.58
N SER A 489 3.26 9.70 -40.20
CA SER A 489 2.91 9.09 -41.47
C SER A 489 3.55 7.71 -41.58
N PRO A 490 2.98 6.76 -42.34
CA PRO A 490 3.70 5.55 -42.75
C PRO A 490 4.80 5.84 -43.78
N TYR A 491 4.88 7.07 -44.32
CA TYR A 491 5.94 7.53 -45.21
C TYR A 491 6.91 8.46 -44.50
N ASN A 492 8.06 8.71 -45.10
CA ASN A 492 8.99 9.70 -44.58
C ASN A 492 8.37 11.10 -44.69
N LEU A 493 8.24 11.80 -43.56
CA LEU A 493 7.65 13.13 -43.49
C LEU A 493 8.42 14.17 -44.32
N THR A 494 9.72 13.95 -44.58
CA THR A 494 10.52 14.81 -45.47
C THR A 494 10.10 14.74 -46.93
N GLU A 495 9.34 13.72 -47.32
CA GLU A 495 8.80 13.56 -48.68
C GLU A 495 7.43 14.24 -48.84
N ILE A 496 6.83 14.74 -47.75
CA ILE A 496 5.45 15.24 -47.72
C ILE A 496 5.44 16.77 -47.78
N ALA A 497 4.59 17.32 -48.64
CA ALA A 497 4.29 18.74 -48.67
C ALA A 497 2.79 18.99 -48.57
N LYS A 498 2.43 20.02 -47.82
CA LYS A 498 1.09 20.61 -47.80
C LYS A 498 1.12 21.85 -48.68
N ILE A 499 0.39 21.85 -49.79
CA ILE A 499 0.37 22.95 -50.76
C ILE A 499 -0.98 23.65 -50.67
N ARG A 500 -1.01 24.89 -50.20
CA ARG A 500 -2.21 25.73 -50.29
C ARG A 500 -2.37 26.18 -51.74
N ILE A 501 -3.54 25.89 -52.31
CA ILE A 501 -3.93 26.19 -53.69
C ILE A 501 -4.69 27.51 -53.74
N LEU A 502 -4.47 28.28 -54.81
CA LEU A 502 -5.17 29.53 -55.06
C LEU A 502 -6.65 29.28 -55.36
N GLU A 503 -7.54 30.16 -54.87
CA GLU A 503 -8.96 30.08 -55.16
C GLU A 503 -9.23 30.08 -56.68
N GLY A 504 -10.07 29.15 -57.14
CA GLY A 504 -10.38 28.97 -58.56
C GLY A 504 -9.35 28.15 -59.35
N TYR A 505 -8.38 27.54 -58.67
CA TYR A 505 -7.42 26.61 -59.27
C TYR A 505 -7.43 25.24 -58.58
N GLY A 506 -6.90 24.23 -59.28
CA GLY A 506 -6.55 22.92 -58.73
C GLY A 506 -5.08 22.59 -58.94
N PHE A 507 -4.51 21.77 -58.06
CA PHE A 507 -3.16 21.25 -58.20
C PHE A 507 -3.05 20.30 -59.39
N ARG A 508 -1.96 20.40 -60.16
CA ARG A 508 -1.69 19.49 -61.29
C ARG A 508 -0.43 18.67 -61.07
N GLU A 509 0.71 19.32 -60.86
CA GLU A 509 2.00 18.63 -60.65
C GLU A 509 3.04 19.54 -59.99
N LEU A 510 4.12 18.93 -59.50
CA LEU A 510 5.34 19.63 -59.07
C LEU A 510 6.47 19.40 -60.06
N LYS A 511 7.24 20.45 -60.31
CA LYS A 511 8.51 20.39 -61.07
C LYS A 511 9.62 21.13 -60.35
N PHE A 512 10.86 20.77 -60.61
CA PHE A 512 12.02 21.50 -60.12
C PHE A 512 12.98 21.78 -61.27
N GLU A 513 13.21 23.06 -61.54
CA GLU A 513 14.05 23.53 -62.65
C GLU A 513 14.78 24.79 -62.24
N ASN A 514 16.07 24.91 -62.59
CA ASN A 514 16.88 26.11 -62.35
C ASN A 514 16.78 26.63 -60.89
N ASN A 515 16.90 25.73 -59.92
CA ASN A 515 16.80 26.04 -58.48
C ASN A 515 15.45 26.68 -58.07
N THR A 516 14.39 26.38 -58.83
CA THR A 516 13.02 26.84 -58.60
C THR A 516 12.08 25.64 -58.52
N LEU A 517 11.35 25.52 -57.42
CA LEU A 517 10.22 24.62 -57.29
C LEU A 517 8.99 25.26 -57.94
N ILE A 518 8.44 24.60 -58.96
CA ILE A 518 7.30 25.08 -59.73
C ILE A 518 6.06 24.26 -59.34
N VAL A 519 5.04 24.93 -58.80
CA VAL A 519 3.72 24.37 -58.52
C VAL A 519 2.81 24.65 -59.71
N LEU A 520 2.51 23.61 -60.49
CA LEU A 520 1.67 23.75 -61.67
C LEU A 520 0.20 23.61 -61.27
N LEU A 521 -0.58 24.61 -61.66
CA LEU A 521 -2.00 24.74 -61.39
C LEU A 521 -2.82 24.56 -62.67
N SER A 522 -4.11 24.26 -62.52
CA SER A 522 -5.09 24.29 -63.61
C SER A 522 -6.35 25.02 -63.15
N PRO A 523 -6.99 25.85 -63.99
CA PRO A 523 -8.24 26.50 -63.62
C PRO A 523 -9.31 25.47 -63.26
N GLY A 524 -10.00 25.66 -62.15
CA GLY A 524 -11.04 24.75 -61.67
C GLY A 524 -11.23 24.81 -60.15
N ASN A 525 -12.27 24.15 -59.66
CA ASN A 525 -12.53 24.06 -58.22
C ASN A 525 -11.76 22.86 -57.64
N GLY A 526 -10.49 23.07 -57.31
CA GLY A 526 -9.68 22.12 -56.55
C GLY A 526 -9.92 22.23 -55.05
N GLU A 527 -9.31 21.34 -54.27
CA GLU A 527 -9.22 21.50 -52.83
C GLU A 527 -8.35 22.72 -52.50
N GLU A 528 -8.70 23.44 -51.42
CA GLU A 528 -7.90 24.59 -50.94
C GLU A 528 -6.48 24.17 -50.55
N VAL A 529 -6.31 22.90 -50.18
CA VAL A 529 -5.03 22.34 -49.76
C VAL A 529 -4.85 20.98 -50.40
N GLU A 530 -3.75 20.82 -51.13
CA GLU A 530 -3.31 19.51 -51.62
C GLU A 530 -2.22 18.95 -50.69
N ILE A 531 -2.32 17.66 -50.33
CA ILE A 531 -1.28 16.95 -49.60
C ILE A 531 -0.65 15.93 -50.53
N ILE A 532 0.64 16.09 -50.78
CA ILE A 532 1.36 15.22 -51.70
C ILE A 532 2.57 14.57 -51.06
N ARG A 533 2.96 13.44 -51.62
CA ARG A 533 4.28 12.83 -51.43
C ARG A 533 5.07 12.98 -52.71
N SER A 534 6.30 13.48 -52.62
CA SER A 534 7.14 13.71 -53.80
C SER A 534 8.63 13.60 -53.48
N ASN A 535 9.35 12.86 -54.33
CA ASN A 535 10.82 12.79 -54.26
C ASN A 535 11.47 14.15 -54.48
N ILE A 536 10.84 15.03 -55.26
CA ILE A 536 11.32 16.41 -55.47
C ILE A 536 11.38 17.17 -54.14
N ILE A 537 10.37 16.99 -53.29
CA ILE A 537 10.35 17.63 -51.96
C ILE A 537 11.47 17.06 -51.10
N ALA A 538 11.64 15.73 -51.10
CA ALA A 538 12.65 15.05 -50.31
C ALA A 538 14.09 15.47 -50.68
N GLU A 539 14.40 15.51 -51.97
CA GLU A 539 15.72 15.89 -52.50
C GLU A 539 16.08 17.34 -52.17
N HIS A 540 15.08 18.21 -52.03
CA HIS A 540 15.25 19.65 -51.94
C HIS A 540 14.79 20.28 -50.62
N GLN A 541 14.36 19.47 -49.65
CA GLN A 541 13.74 19.94 -48.41
C GLN A 541 14.59 20.97 -47.66
N LYS A 542 15.88 20.68 -47.44
CA LYS A 542 16.79 21.61 -46.73
C LYS A 542 16.95 22.95 -47.47
N GLY A 543 16.89 22.93 -48.80
CA GLY A 543 16.94 24.14 -49.61
C GLY A 543 15.66 24.96 -49.51
N LEU A 544 14.51 24.27 -49.48
CA LEU A 544 13.18 24.87 -49.27
C LEU A 544 13.07 25.51 -47.88
N GLU A 545 13.45 24.80 -46.82
CA GLU A 545 13.42 25.30 -45.43
C GLU A 545 14.32 26.51 -45.19
N ARG A 546 15.46 26.58 -45.88
CA ARG A 546 16.42 27.69 -45.78
C ARG A 546 16.10 28.86 -46.71
N GLY A 547 15.03 28.77 -47.50
CA GLY A 547 14.67 29.78 -48.50
C GLY A 547 15.68 29.91 -49.64
N TRP A 548 16.51 28.88 -49.88
CA TRP A 548 17.49 28.85 -50.96
C TRP A 548 16.87 28.46 -52.30
N ILE A 549 15.70 27.85 -52.26
CA ILE A 549 14.93 27.44 -53.42
C ILE A 549 13.76 28.38 -53.58
N LYS A 550 13.66 28.98 -54.77
CA LYS A 550 12.52 29.83 -55.11
C LYS A 550 11.29 28.95 -55.34
N VAL A 551 10.13 29.35 -54.85
CA VAL A 551 8.86 28.69 -55.17
C VAL A 551 8.04 29.57 -56.10
N VAL A 552 7.48 29.00 -57.16
CA VAL A 552 6.61 29.70 -58.11
C VAL A 552 5.38 28.86 -58.40
N TYR A 553 4.20 29.45 -58.22
CA TYR A 553 2.95 28.89 -58.71
C TYR A 553 2.68 29.39 -60.13
N THR A 554 2.17 28.55 -61.02
CA THR A 554 1.77 28.98 -62.37
C THR A 554 0.72 28.08 -63.00
N ASP A 555 -0.22 28.68 -63.75
CA ASP A 555 -1.19 27.98 -64.61
C ASP A 555 -0.75 27.97 -66.09
N GLY A 556 0.48 28.44 -66.38
CA GLY A 556 1.01 28.67 -67.71
C GLY A 556 0.77 30.08 -68.27
N SER A 557 -0.23 30.80 -67.76
CA SER A 557 -0.56 32.18 -68.19
C SER A 557 -0.12 33.23 -67.16
N LYS A 558 -0.25 32.91 -65.88
CA LYS A 558 0.06 33.76 -64.72
C LYS A 558 1.08 33.08 -63.82
N LYS A 559 1.80 33.89 -63.04
CA LYS A 559 2.78 33.42 -62.07
C LYS A 559 2.56 34.12 -60.74
N TRP A 560 2.71 33.36 -59.66
CA TRP A 560 2.67 33.88 -58.30
C TRP A 560 3.91 33.37 -57.56
N GLU A 561 4.47 34.20 -56.68
CA GLU A 561 5.57 33.79 -55.82
C GLU A 561 5.04 32.91 -54.70
N GLY A 562 5.77 31.85 -54.35
CA GLY A 562 5.44 30.97 -53.24
C GLY A 562 6.34 31.20 -52.03
N ARG A 563 5.83 30.87 -50.84
CA ARG A 563 6.56 30.85 -49.58
C ARG A 563 6.56 29.44 -49.02
N VAL A 564 7.65 29.08 -48.34
CA VAL A 564 7.80 27.80 -47.65
C VAL A 564 7.87 28.05 -46.15
N TYR A 565 7.13 27.25 -45.41
CA TYR A 565 7.14 27.24 -43.95
C TYR A 565 7.48 25.83 -43.48
N SER A 566 8.44 25.71 -42.54
CA SER A 566 8.64 24.46 -41.82
C SER A 566 7.53 24.28 -40.80
N MET A 567 6.98 23.06 -40.69
CA MET A 567 5.93 22.72 -39.73
C MET A 567 6.43 22.36 -38.33
N GLY A 568 7.73 22.46 -38.04
CA GLY A 568 8.24 22.17 -36.69
C GLY A 568 9.73 21.85 -36.65
N LYS A 569 10.17 21.23 -35.55
CA LYS A 569 11.54 20.70 -35.41
C LYS A 569 11.56 19.21 -35.74
N GLY A 570 12.62 18.78 -36.40
CA GLY A 570 12.83 17.38 -36.80
C GLY A 570 12.51 17.16 -38.27
N GLU A 571 12.16 15.92 -38.61
CA GLU A 571 11.74 15.54 -39.96
C GLU A 571 10.28 15.91 -40.16
N CYS A 572 10.00 17.16 -40.51
CA CYS A 572 8.64 17.68 -40.66
C CYS A 572 8.26 17.89 -42.12
N PRO A 573 6.97 17.77 -42.48
CA PRO A 573 6.48 18.22 -43.77
C PRO A 573 6.73 19.72 -43.95
N VAL A 574 6.79 20.15 -45.21
CA VAL A 574 6.82 21.58 -45.54
C VAL A 574 5.43 22.08 -45.95
N LEU A 575 5.08 23.28 -45.52
CA LEU A 575 3.92 24.01 -45.98
C LEU A 575 4.35 24.97 -47.09
N ILE A 576 3.70 24.89 -48.24
CA ILE A 576 3.94 25.77 -49.38
C ILE A 576 2.67 26.57 -49.63
N GLU A 577 2.79 27.89 -49.64
CA GLU A 577 1.66 28.79 -49.86
C GLU A 577 2.01 29.80 -50.95
N ALA A 578 1.01 30.17 -51.76
CA ALA A 578 1.16 31.32 -52.65
C ALA A 578 1.23 32.60 -51.81
N GLY A 579 2.20 33.46 -52.10
CA GLY A 579 2.29 34.78 -51.50
C GLY A 579 1.21 35.70 -52.08
N ASP A 580 0.69 36.60 -51.25
CA ASP A 580 -0.14 37.71 -51.70
C ASP A 580 0.69 38.56 -52.68
N SER A 581 0.28 38.54 -53.95
CA SER A 581 0.92 39.29 -55.04
C SER A 581 0.55 40.77 -55.03
#